data_AF-A0A349HGV5-F1
#
_entry.id   AF-A0A349HGV5-F1
#
_cell.length_a   1.000
_cell.length_b   1.000
_cell.length_c   1.000
_cell.angle_alpha   90.00
_cell.angle_beta   90.00
_cell.angle_gamma   90.00
#
_symmetry.space_group_name_H-M   'P 1'
#
loop_
_entity.id
_entity.type
_entity.pdbx_description
1 polymer ?
#
loop_
_entity_poly.entity_id
_entity_poly.type
_entity_poly.pdbx_seq_one_letter_code
_entity_poly.pdbx_strand_id
1 'polypeptide(L)'
;MSAEIESDSKLAIAIAGRSNVGKSSIIRALSGIESDEVSPVASEDEMYPLTRAEIHPLGPVTIYDTDAHVPGDDQAKAIKDALYSVDVAVIVTDNSGILDEERELTNLLRDRGIPCVMVFNKADIRRPSLADMEFCGSRGVRFVATSTVDGRGIERLKKSIMALAPEENMLDPVLARDLMGRGDFVVCVVSEDPVSPKGRLGLPKSQVIREILDAGGIAVIVKEGELYQTISGHKRRPALVIADSEPIKKTIDIIPRDVSLTTFPILFARHKGNLEQLVQGANAIDNLQDGDKVLIVEACPHHPKAEDLGKEMIPARIAGYTRREIIFESKTGCGLPLDLAEYKLVVHCGACMQERADMLRRIRDCDRQHVPITNYGLAVAKVDGTLKRLTEPFFKDEAEERKELTGKINVFRGSNSQAMHLVVPAEIHPEKAVPFNLMYLFGDIEVTKEQIGFASLPFARGGQQKIRKSVEEHGYCFYKWPGRVLGADLGGLLDPDENTEA
;
A
#
# COMPACT_ATOMS: atom_id res chain seq x y z
N MET A 1 9.63 -29.10 -3.69
CA MET A 1 9.43 -28.30 -2.48
C MET A 1 9.02 -26.91 -2.94
N SER A 2 7.71 -26.72 -3.08
CA SER A 2 7.09 -25.42 -3.35
C SER A 2 7.33 -24.53 -2.15
N ALA A 3 8.04 -23.42 -2.35
CA ALA A 3 8.18 -22.39 -1.34
C ALA A 3 6.79 -21.78 -1.13
N GLU A 4 6.13 -22.19 -0.04
CA GLU A 4 5.00 -21.44 0.49
C GLU A 4 5.54 -20.06 0.83
N ILE A 5 4.98 -19.04 0.16
CA ILE A 5 5.27 -17.65 0.46
C ILE A 5 4.63 -17.38 1.83
N GLU A 6 5.39 -17.62 2.91
CA GLU A 6 5.07 -17.09 4.23
C GLU A 6 5.28 -15.56 4.17
N SER A 7 4.27 -14.84 3.67
CA SER A 7 4.23 -13.38 3.77
C SER A 7 3.92 -13.01 5.21
N ASP A 8 4.87 -12.42 5.92
CA ASP A 8 4.73 -11.89 7.29
C ASP A 8 3.79 -10.65 7.35
N SER A 9 3.10 -10.31 6.25
CA SER A 9 2.15 -9.21 6.17
C SER A 9 0.73 -9.70 6.50
N LYS A 10 0.28 -9.45 7.72
CA LYS A 10 -1.10 -9.73 8.12
C LYS A 10 -2.05 -8.71 7.45
N LEU A 11 -3.04 -9.18 6.68
CA LEU A 11 -4.08 -8.35 6.08
C LEU A 11 -5.14 -8.00 7.13
N ALA A 12 -5.50 -6.73 7.25
CA ALA A 12 -6.68 -6.34 8.00
C ALA A 12 -7.93 -6.56 7.14
N ILE A 13 -8.81 -7.48 7.56
CA ILE A 13 -10.00 -7.86 6.79
C ILE A 13 -11.26 -7.42 7.52
N ALA A 14 -12.14 -6.68 6.85
CA ALA A 14 -13.50 -6.46 7.32
C ALA A 14 -14.41 -7.58 6.80
N ILE A 15 -15.24 -8.17 7.66
CA ILE A 15 -16.36 -9.02 7.24
C ILE A 15 -17.65 -8.35 7.66
N ALA A 16 -18.40 -7.85 6.68
CA ALA A 16 -19.57 -7.03 6.87
C ALA A 16 -20.81 -7.65 6.23
N GLY A 17 -21.99 -7.39 6.77
CA GLY A 17 -23.28 -7.81 6.22
C GLY A 17 -24.37 -7.86 7.28
N ARG A 18 -25.61 -8.15 6.88
CA ARG A 18 -26.73 -8.26 7.82
C ARG A 18 -26.53 -9.33 8.89
N SER A 19 -27.24 -9.22 10.00
CA SER A 19 -27.27 -10.20 11.07
C SER A 19 -27.75 -11.55 10.51
N ASN A 20 -27.21 -12.65 11.04
CA ASN A 20 -27.61 -14.03 10.68
C ASN A 20 -27.37 -14.46 9.21
N VAL A 21 -26.60 -13.70 8.42
CA VAL A 21 -26.13 -14.13 7.08
C VAL A 21 -25.01 -15.19 7.14
N GLY A 22 -24.46 -15.44 8.33
CA GLY A 22 -23.45 -16.47 8.58
C GLY A 22 -21.99 -15.98 8.55
N LYS A 23 -21.74 -14.70 8.91
CA LYS A 23 -20.39 -14.12 9.02
C LYS A 23 -19.45 -14.94 9.92
N SER A 24 -19.90 -15.26 11.14
CA SER A 24 -19.10 -16.06 12.09
C SER A 24 -18.85 -17.49 11.59
N SER A 25 -19.82 -18.08 10.87
CA SER A 25 -19.66 -19.39 10.25
C SER A 25 -18.61 -19.37 9.13
N ILE A 26 -18.57 -18.31 8.33
CA ILE A 26 -17.54 -18.11 7.31
C ILE A 26 -16.16 -17.96 7.95
N ILE A 27 -16.03 -17.22 9.05
CA ILE A 27 -14.75 -17.07 9.75
C ILE A 27 -14.22 -18.42 10.22
N ARG A 28 -15.05 -19.21 10.91
CA ARG A 28 -14.67 -20.55 11.36
C ARG A 28 -14.23 -21.43 10.18
N ALA A 29 -14.99 -21.40 9.10
CA ALA A 29 -14.65 -22.14 7.88
C ALA A 29 -13.33 -21.67 7.25
N LEU A 30 -13.04 -20.37 7.25
CA LEU A 30 -11.79 -19.81 6.72
C LEU A 30 -10.57 -20.08 7.61
N SER A 31 -10.76 -20.11 8.93
CA SER A 31 -9.71 -20.43 9.90
C SER A 31 -9.34 -21.91 9.94
N GLY A 32 -10.24 -22.80 9.50
CA GLY A 32 -10.05 -24.25 9.62
C GLY A 32 -10.03 -24.74 11.07
N ILE A 33 -10.51 -23.93 12.01
CA ILE A 33 -10.57 -24.23 13.44
C ILE A 33 -11.99 -24.68 13.77
N GLU A 34 -12.15 -25.91 14.26
CA GLU A 34 -13.44 -26.48 14.70
C GLU A 34 -13.84 -26.06 16.14
N SER A 35 -13.00 -25.32 16.86
CA SER A 35 -13.25 -24.93 18.26
C SER A 35 -13.98 -23.59 18.42
N ASP A 36 -14.71 -23.47 19.53
CA ASP A 36 -15.44 -22.27 19.99
C ASP A 36 -14.54 -21.09 20.43
N GLU A 37 -13.25 -21.08 20.07
CA GLU A 37 -12.27 -20.06 20.50
C GLU A 37 -12.35 -18.73 19.73
N VAL A 38 -13.38 -18.52 18.91
CA VAL A 38 -13.73 -17.19 18.40
C VAL A 38 -14.42 -16.41 19.53
N SER A 39 -13.63 -15.98 20.52
CA SER A 39 -14.09 -15.11 21.57
C SER A 39 -14.30 -13.69 21.01
N PRO A 40 -15.49 -13.08 21.13
CA PRO A 40 -15.64 -11.66 20.87
C PRO A 40 -14.77 -10.89 21.86
N VAL A 41 -13.65 -10.36 21.41
CA VAL A 41 -12.88 -9.37 22.17
C VAL A 41 -13.65 -8.05 22.10
N ALA A 42 -14.62 -7.88 22.99
CA ALA A 42 -15.21 -6.57 23.24
C ALA A 42 -14.14 -5.71 23.93
N SER A 43 -13.57 -4.73 23.24
CA SER A 43 -12.79 -3.70 23.89
C SER A 43 -13.74 -2.70 24.54
N GLU A 44 -13.62 -2.50 25.86
CA GLU A 44 -14.43 -1.57 26.66
C GLU A 44 -14.34 -0.10 26.20
N ASP A 45 -13.39 0.23 25.32
CA ASP A 45 -13.16 1.57 24.75
C ASP A 45 -13.78 1.82 23.37
N GLU A 46 -14.44 0.83 22.73
CA GLU A 46 -14.98 0.94 21.37
C GLU A 46 -16.52 0.91 21.36
N MET A 47 -17.14 1.91 20.71
CA MET A 47 -18.57 2.23 20.78
C MET A 47 -19.49 1.23 20.00
N TYR A 48 -18.97 0.08 19.57
CA TYR A 48 -19.66 -0.92 18.73
C TYR A 48 -19.32 -2.36 19.14
N PRO A 49 -20.23 -3.32 18.94
CA PRO A 49 -19.90 -4.74 19.08
C PRO A 49 -18.97 -5.16 17.92
N LEU A 50 -17.67 -5.04 18.13
CA LEU A 50 -16.64 -5.52 17.21
C LEU A 50 -16.14 -6.87 17.71
N THR A 51 -16.17 -7.88 16.84
CA THR A 51 -15.50 -9.16 17.10
C THR A 51 -14.21 -9.20 16.29
N ARG A 52 -13.08 -9.30 16.99
CA ARG A 52 -11.76 -9.51 16.38
C ARG A 52 -11.41 -11.00 16.38
N ALA A 53 -11.03 -11.52 15.23
CA ALA A 53 -10.52 -12.88 15.04
C ALA A 53 -9.21 -12.84 14.26
N GLU A 54 -8.43 -13.91 14.27
CA GLU A 54 -7.26 -14.07 13.39
C GLU A 54 -7.46 -15.30 12.51
N ILE A 55 -7.28 -15.13 11.20
CA ILE A 55 -7.37 -16.23 10.23
C ILE A 55 -5.97 -16.47 9.71
N HIS A 56 -5.37 -17.63 10.02
CA HIS A 56 -4.07 -18.00 9.45
C HIS A 56 -4.26 -18.55 8.01
N PRO A 57 -3.48 -18.11 7.00
CA PRO A 57 -2.41 -17.11 6.99
C PRO A 57 -2.87 -15.69 6.55
N LEU A 58 -4.17 -15.39 6.59
CA LEU A 58 -4.71 -14.13 6.06
C LEU A 58 -4.42 -12.91 6.95
N GLY A 59 -4.61 -13.00 8.28
CA GLY A 59 -4.41 -11.89 9.22
C GLY A 59 -5.61 -11.59 10.12
N PRO A 60 -5.61 -10.43 10.83
CA PRO A 60 -6.69 -10.04 11.71
C PRO A 60 -7.96 -9.69 10.93
N VAL A 61 -9.09 -10.09 11.49
CA VAL A 61 -10.43 -9.95 10.92
C VAL A 61 -11.32 -9.24 11.90
N THR A 62 -12.07 -8.25 11.42
CA THR A 62 -13.08 -7.54 12.20
C THR A 62 -14.47 -7.79 11.59
N ILE A 63 -15.42 -8.20 12.42
CA ILE A 63 -16.81 -8.45 12.02
C ILE A 63 -17.64 -7.18 12.21
N TYR A 64 -18.46 -6.86 11.20
CA TYR A 64 -19.42 -5.77 11.21
C TYR A 64 -20.83 -6.29 10.91
N ASP A 65 -21.76 -6.07 11.83
CA ASP A 65 -23.20 -6.26 11.61
C ASP A 65 -23.79 -4.94 11.07
N THR A 66 -24.33 -4.97 9.85
CA THR A 66 -24.84 -3.75 9.17
C THR A 66 -26.23 -3.32 9.64
N ASP A 67 -26.97 -4.23 10.28
CA ASP A 67 -28.35 -4.06 10.75
C ASP A 67 -28.50 -4.17 12.28
N ALA A 68 -27.39 -4.32 13.02
CA ALA A 68 -27.43 -4.27 14.48
C ALA A 68 -28.01 -2.92 14.93
N HIS A 69 -28.85 -2.86 15.95
CA HIS A 69 -29.46 -1.60 16.38
C HIS A 69 -28.64 -0.98 17.52
N VAL A 70 -28.03 0.18 17.29
CA VAL A 70 -27.43 1.00 18.36
C VAL A 70 -28.23 2.32 18.50
N PRO A 71 -28.57 2.78 19.71
CA PRO A 71 -29.29 4.04 19.88
C PRO A 71 -28.41 5.23 19.46
N GLY A 72 -28.76 5.94 18.37
CA GLY A 72 -28.14 7.21 17.94
C GLY A 72 -27.65 7.23 16.48
N ASP A 73 -27.41 8.43 15.94
CA ASP A 73 -26.91 8.67 14.55
C ASP A 73 -25.44 8.22 14.32
N ASP A 74 -24.74 7.77 15.36
CA ASP A 74 -23.30 7.50 15.29
C ASP A 74 -22.93 6.16 14.62
N GLN A 75 -23.88 5.23 14.47
CA GLN A 75 -23.57 3.87 14.02
C GLN A 75 -23.06 3.77 12.58
N ALA A 76 -23.78 4.40 11.65
CA ALA A 76 -23.37 4.42 10.26
C ALA A 76 -22.01 5.11 10.09
N LYS A 77 -21.74 6.12 10.92
CA LYS A 77 -20.45 6.82 10.95
C LYS A 77 -19.35 5.87 11.42
N ALA A 78 -19.51 5.18 12.53
CA ALA A 78 -18.43 4.34 13.03
C ALA A 78 -18.19 3.04 12.26
N ILE A 79 -19.21 2.45 11.63
CA ILE A 79 -19.01 1.36 10.69
C ILE A 79 -18.20 1.87 9.49
N LYS A 80 -18.52 3.07 8.96
CA LYS A 80 -17.68 3.71 7.92
C LYS A 80 -16.26 3.90 8.44
N ASP A 81 -16.11 4.33 9.68
CA ASP A 81 -14.82 4.64 10.31
C ASP A 81 -13.92 3.42 10.46
N ALA A 82 -14.52 2.33 10.94
CA ALA A 82 -13.83 1.08 11.15
C ALA A 82 -13.54 0.36 9.81
N LEU A 83 -14.35 0.58 8.78
CA LEU A 83 -14.06 0.11 7.42
C LEU A 83 -12.92 0.89 6.73
N TYR A 84 -12.53 2.08 7.21
CA TYR A 84 -11.36 2.77 6.63
C TYR A 84 -10.04 2.08 6.99
N SER A 85 -9.97 1.38 8.12
CA SER A 85 -8.74 0.73 8.60
C SER A 85 -8.51 -0.67 8.04
N VAL A 86 -9.21 -1.08 6.97
CA VAL A 86 -9.10 -2.42 6.39
C VAL A 86 -8.46 -2.44 5.00
N ASP A 87 -7.74 -3.52 4.73
CA ASP A 87 -7.07 -3.78 3.47
C ASP A 87 -8.03 -4.40 2.45
N VAL A 88 -8.93 -5.27 2.91
CA VAL A 88 -9.93 -5.96 2.08
C VAL A 88 -11.24 -6.07 2.86
N ALA A 89 -12.36 -5.87 2.17
CA ALA A 89 -13.70 -6.09 2.73
C ALA A 89 -14.38 -7.34 2.13
N VAL A 90 -15.06 -8.10 2.96
CA VAL A 90 -15.87 -9.27 2.59
C VAL A 90 -17.31 -8.92 2.94
N ILE A 91 -18.16 -8.76 1.94
CA ILE A 91 -19.58 -8.47 2.12
C ILE A 91 -20.33 -9.79 2.07
N VAL A 92 -20.98 -10.20 3.16
CA VAL A 92 -21.68 -11.47 3.25
C VAL A 92 -23.18 -11.25 3.14
N THR A 93 -23.79 -11.97 2.21
CA THR A 93 -25.23 -12.10 2.00
C THR A 93 -25.61 -13.57 2.17
N ASP A 94 -26.89 -13.88 2.31
CA ASP A 94 -27.41 -15.24 2.39
C ASP A 94 -28.37 -15.56 1.23
N ASN A 95 -29.33 -16.46 1.45
CA ASN A 95 -30.35 -16.82 0.46
C ASN A 95 -31.30 -15.67 0.07
N SER A 96 -31.26 -14.53 0.77
CA SER A 96 -31.98 -13.32 0.37
C SER A 96 -31.33 -12.58 -0.82
N GLY A 97 -30.04 -12.82 -1.11
CA GLY A 97 -29.31 -12.10 -2.17
C GLY A 97 -28.89 -10.69 -1.72
N ILE A 98 -28.63 -9.81 -2.68
CA ILE A 98 -28.18 -8.43 -2.43
C ILE A 98 -29.39 -7.53 -2.18
N LEU A 99 -29.53 -7.00 -0.97
CA LEU A 99 -30.52 -5.95 -0.65
C LEU A 99 -29.83 -4.59 -0.48
N ASP A 100 -30.60 -3.59 -0.07
CA ASP A 100 -30.16 -2.18 -0.05
C ASP A 100 -28.95 -1.95 0.86
N GLU A 101 -28.84 -2.64 2.01
CA GLU A 101 -27.69 -2.47 2.90
C GLU A 101 -26.39 -2.93 2.26
N GLU A 102 -26.38 -4.10 1.57
CA GLU A 102 -25.19 -4.55 0.85
C GLU A 102 -24.90 -3.66 -0.36
N ARG A 103 -25.92 -3.08 -1.01
CA ARG A 103 -25.74 -2.15 -2.13
C ARG A 103 -25.05 -0.88 -1.69
N GLU A 104 -25.52 -0.27 -0.61
CA GLU A 104 -24.97 0.94 -0.03
C GLU A 104 -23.52 0.71 0.42
N LEU A 105 -23.28 -0.38 1.16
CA LEU A 105 -21.94 -0.75 1.60
C LEU A 105 -20.99 -1.00 0.42
N THR A 106 -21.45 -1.71 -0.62
CA THR A 106 -20.64 -1.97 -1.82
C THR A 106 -20.27 -0.68 -2.55
N ASN A 107 -21.20 0.28 -2.66
CA ASN A 107 -20.92 1.57 -3.30
C ASN A 107 -19.99 2.42 -2.45
N LEU A 108 -20.20 2.46 -1.12
CA LEU A 108 -19.30 3.14 -0.18
C LEU A 108 -17.85 2.63 -0.31
N LEU A 109 -17.66 1.30 -0.31
CA LEU A 109 -16.33 0.71 -0.46
C LEU A 109 -15.70 1.03 -1.82
N ARG A 110 -16.50 1.07 -2.90
CA ARG A 110 -16.02 1.45 -4.24
C ARG A 110 -15.61 2.91 -4.30
N ASP A 111 -16.45 3.82 -3.82
CA ASP A 111 -16.19 5.27 -3.83
C ASP A 111 -14.90 5.59 -3.06
N ARG A 112 -14.54 4.73 -2.10
CA ARG A 112 -13.34 4.84 -1.28
C ARG A 112 -12.17 4.00 -1.79
N GLY A 113 -12.31 3.26 -2.89
CA GLY A 113 -11.24 2.41 -3.44
C GLY A 113 -10.81 1.28 -2.50
N ILE A 114 -11.68 0.79 -1.61
CA ILE A 114 -11.41 -0.39 -0.79
C ILE A 114 -11.82 -1.63 -1.61
N PRO A 115 -10.89 -2.55 -1.89
CA PRO A 115 -11.23 -3.75 -2.63
C PRO A 115 -12.15 -4.65 -1.81
N CYS A 116 -13.21 -5.16 -2.44
CA CYS A 116 -14.17 -6.01 -1.77
C CYS A 116 -14.54 -7.27 -2.56
N VAL A 117 -14.97 -8.30 -1.83
CA VAL A 117 -15.56 -9.54 -2.36
C VAL A 117 -16.96 -9.73 -1.80
N MET A 118 -17.91 -9.99 -2.69
CA MET A 118 -19.29 -10.34 -2.33
C MET A 118 -19.39 -11.85 -2.10
N VAL A 119 -19.95 -12.26 -0.97
CA VAL A 119 -20.10 -13.66 -0.57
C VAL A 119 -21.57 -14.01 -0.47
N PHE A 120 -22.05 -14.85 -1.37
CA PHE A 120 -23.39 -15.43 -1.31
C PHE A 120 -23.34 -16.70 -0.50
N ASN A 121 -23.56 -16.57 0.82
CA ASN A 121 -23.57 -17.69 1.74
C ASN A 121 -24.89 -18.48 1.66
N LYS A 122 -24.90 -19.68 2.25
CA LYS A 122 -26.03 -20.62 2.19
C LYS A 122 -26.38 -21.02 0.73
N ALA A 123 -25.36 -21.16 -0.12
CA ALA A 123 -25.51 -21.52 -1.52
C ALA A 123 -26.06 -22.93 -1.76
N ASP A 124 -26.10 -23.77 -0.73
CA ASP A 124 -26.84 -25.03 -0.67
C ASP A 124 -28.36 -24.84 -0.72
N ILE A 125 -28.86 -23.71 -0.20
CA ILE A 125 -30.29 -23.34 -0.23
C ILE A 125 -30.61 -22.58 -1.51
N ARG A 126 -29.82 -21.54 -1.84
CA ARG A 126 -30.07 -20.69 -3.00
C ARG A 126 -28.78 -20.11 -3.58
N ARG A 127 -28.62 -20.26 -4.88
CA ARG A 127 -27.54 -19.63 -5.66
C ARG A 127 -27.86 -18.15 -5.97
N PRO A 128 -26.85 -17.30 -6.20
CA PRO A 128 -27.06 -15.91 -6.59
C PRO A 128 -27.95 -15.81 -7.83
N SER A 129 -28.83 -14.82 -7.86
CA SER A 129 -29.66 -14.55 -9.04
C SER A 129 -28.86 -13.85 -10.15
N LEU A 130 -29.42 -13.80 -11.36
CA LEU A 130 -28.82 -13.03 -12.47
C LEU A 130 -28.68 -11.55 -12.10
N ALA A 131 -29.66 -10.97 -11.39
CA ALA A 131 -29.61 -9.58 -10.95
C ALA A 131 -28.49 -9.33 -9.93
N ASP A 132 -28.23 -10.29 -9.04
CA ASP A 132 -27.12 -10.20 -8.09
C ASP A 132 -25.75 -10.25 -8.81
N MET A 133 -25.61 -11.16 -9.77
CA MET A 133 -24.40 -11.28 -10.59
C MET A 133 -24.18 -10.03 -11.45
N GLU A 134 -25.23 -9.47 -12.04
CA GLU A 134 -25.19 -8.23 -12.81
C GLU A 134 -24.78 -7.05 -11.91
N PHE A 135 -25.33 -6.95 -10.69
CA PHE A 135 -24.93 -5.92 -9.73
C PHE A 135 -23.44 -5.98 -9.42
N CYS A 136 -22.89 -7.17 -9.14
CA CYS A 136 -21.46 -7.33 -8.90
C CYS A 136 -20.63 -7.01 -10.16
N GLY A 137 -21.05 -7.54 -11.31
CA GLY A 137 -20.37 -7.39 -12.60
C GLY A 137 -20.28 -5.93 -13.06
N SER A 138 -21.40 -5.20 -13.00
CA SER A 138 -21.48 -3.77 -13.39
C SER A 138 -20.61 -2.87 -12.51
N ARG A 139 -20.15 -3.39 -11.38
CA ARG A 139 -19.40 -2.70 -10.33
C ARG A 139 -17.95 -3.15 -10.23
N GLY A 140 -17.56 -4.15 -11.02
CA GLY A 140 -16.24 -4.77 -10.98
C GLY A 140 -15.95 -5.53 -9.68
N VAL A 141 -16.98 -5.88 -8.91
CA VAL A 141 -16.86 -6.56 -7.62
C VAL A 141 -16.76 -8.06 -7.85
N ARG A 142 -15.75 -8.71 -7.26
CA ARG A 142 -15.64 -10.17 -7.30
C ARG A 142 -16.72 -10.77 -6.41
N PHE A 143 -17.27 -11.92 -6.82
CA PHE A 143 -18.22 -12.64 -5.97
C PHE A 143 -17.91 -14.14 -5.89
N VAL A 144 -18.30 -14.74 -4.76
CA VAL A 144 -18.14 -16.17 -4.48
C VAL A 144 -19.42 -16.69 -3.83
N ALA A 145 -19.93 -17.81 -4.31
CA ALA A 145 -20.98 -18.55 -3.63
C ALA A 145 -20.36 -19.54 -2.65
N THR A 146 -20.78 -19.50 -1.38
CA THR A 146 -20.26 -20.36 -0.32
C THR A 146 -21.38 -21.11 0.39
N SER A 147 -21.05 -22.28 0.94
CA SER A 147 -21.84 -22.90 1.98
C SER A 147 -20.92 -23.44 3.06
N THR A 148 -21.15 -22.99 4.29
CA THR A 148 -20.41 -23.44 5.46
C THR A 148 -20.87 -24.82 5.94
N VAL A 149 -21.94 -25.39 5.36
CA VAL A 149 -22.47 -26.72 5.69
C VAL A 149 -21.69 -27.81 4.95
N ASP A 150 -21.43 -27.60 3.66
CA ASP A 150 -20.71 -28.55 2.80
C ASP A 150 -19.27 -28.11 2.46
N GLY A 151 -18.83 -26.97 3.02
CA GLY A 151 -17.50 -26.40 2.83
C GLY A 151 -17.24 -25.82 1.44
N ARG A 152 -18.24 -25.80 0.55
CA ARG A 152 -18.04 -25.37 -0.83
C ARG A 152 -17.71 -23.88 -0.91
N GLY A 153 -16.82 -23.53 -1.84
CA GLY A 153 -16.47 -22.14 -2.14
C GLY A 153 -15.59 -21.45 -1.10
N ILE A 154 -15.31 -22.04 0.06
CA ILE A 154 -14.47 -21.45 1.12
C ILE A 154 -13.03 -21.25 0.63
N GLU A 155 -12.45 -22.24 -0.03
CA GLU A 155 -11.10 -22.12 -0.61
C GLU A 155 -11.05 -21.07 -1.73
N ARG A 156 -12.12 -20.95 -2.52
CA ARG A 156 -12.25 -19.91 -3.55
C ARG A 156 -12.37 -18.52 -2.93
N LEU A 157 -13.06 -18.40 -1.79
CA LEU A 157 -13.15 -17.16 -1.01
C LEU A 157 -11.76 -16.77 -0.49
N LYS A 158 -11.02 -17.71 0.13
CA LYS A 158 -9.65 -17.48 0.60
C LYS A 158 -8.74 -16.95 -0.51
N LYS A 159 -8.72 -17.63 -1.67
CA LYS A 159 -7.97 -17.17 -2.85
C LYS A 159 -8.43 -15.80 -3.36
N SER A 160 -9.73 -15.52 -3.31
CA SER A 160 -10.27 -14.23 -3.74
C SER A 160 -9.84 -13.08 -2.85
N ILE A 161 -9.80 -13.29 -1.52
CA ILE A 161 -9.31 -12.33 -0.53
C ILE A 161 -7.81 -12.05 -0.76
N MET A 162 -7.00 -13.11 -0.88
CA MET A 162 -5.56 -12.96 -1.14
C MET A 162 -5.28 -12.22 -2.45
N ALA A 163 -6.07 -12.48 -3.50
CA ALA A 163 -5.91 -11.80 -4.78
C ALA A 163 -6.49 -10.37 -4.80
N LEU A 164 -7.08 -9.89 -3.70
CA LEU A 164 -7.48 -8.50 -3.48
C LEU A 164 -6.54 -7.77 -2.50
N ALA A 165 -5.64 -8.50 -1.85
CA ALA A 165 -4.64 -7.95 -0.95
C ALA A 165 -3.80 -6.87 -1.68
N PRO A 166 -3.51 -5.73 -1.02
CA PRO A 166 -2.60 -4.73 -1.58
C PRO A 166 -1.24 -5.35 -1.91
N GLU A 167 -0.72 -5.12 -3.12
CA GLU A 167 0.56 -5.69 -3.56
C GLU A 167 1.72 -5.34 -2.63
N GLU A 168 1.68 -4.13 -2.04
CA GLU A 168 2.69 -3.58 -1.13
C GLU A 168 2.86 -4.38 0.16
N ASN A 169 1.82 -5.13 0.55
CA ASN A 169 1.87 -6.05 1.68
C ASN A 169 2.64 -7.31 1.30
N MET A 170 2.55 -7.75 0.04
CA MET A 170 3.23 -8.94 -0.48
C MET A 170 4.72 -8.71 -0.79
N LEU A 171 5.20 -7.46 -0.73
CA LEU A 171 6.60 -7.12 -0.97
C LEU A 171 7.43 -7.31 0.30
N ASP A 172 8.55 -8.01 0.15
CA ASP A 172 9.54 -8.17 1.21
C ASP A 172 10.16 -6.80 1.56
N PRO A 173 9.99 -6.30 2.80
CA PRO A 173 10.39 -4.95 3.15
C PRO A 173 11.91 -4.83 3.30
N VAL A 174 12.53 -4.18 2.32
CA VAL A 174 13.97 -3.92 2.30
C VAL A 174 14.35 -2.65 3.06
N LEU A 175 15.42 -2.68 3.85
CA LEU A 175 16.07 -1.46 4.33
C LEU A 175 17.07 -0.96 3.25
N ALA A 176 18.22 -1.61 3.14
CA ALA A 176 19.35 -1.22 2.31
C ALA A 176 19.96 -2.36 1.47
N ARG A 177 19.51 -3.62 1.61
CA ARG A 177 20.13 -4.78 0.93
C ARG A 177 20.26 -4.66 -0.59
N ASP A 178 19.38 -3.90 -1.23
CA ASP A 178 19.35 -3.68 -2.68
C ASP A 178 20.23 -2.50 -3.14
N LEU A 179 20.77 -1.72 -2.21
CA LEU A 179 21.64 -0.57 -2.48
C LEU A 179 23.14 -0.95 -2.52
N MET A 180 23.46 -2.24 -2.38
CA MET A 180 24.83 -2.74 -2.26
C MET A 180 24.93 -4.19 -2.73
N GLY A 181 26.14 -4.60 -3.13
CA GLY A 181 26.49 -5.97 -3.48
C GLY A 181 27.29 -6.71 -2.40
N ARG A 182 27.55 -7.99 -2.66
CA ARG A 182 28.43 -8.81 -1.79
C ARG A 182 29.85 -8.25 -1.79
N GLY A 183 30.42 -8.11 -0.59
CA GLY A 183 31.75 -7.57 -0.39
C GLY A 183 31.85 -6.05 -0.49
N ASP A 184 30.73 -5.35 -0.71
CA ASP A 184 30.70 -3.90 -0.72
C ASP A 184 30.87 -3.33 0.68
N PHE A 185 31.48 -2.14 0.71
CA PHE A 185 31.76 -1.41 1.93
C PHE A 185 30.68 -0.37 2.22
N VAL A 186 30.05 -0.45 3.39
CA VAL A 186 28.99 0.48 3.82
C VAL A 186 29.39 1.18 5.12
N VAL A 187 29.31 2.51 5.12
CA VAL A 187 29.67 3.34 6.29
C VAL A 187 28.41 3.85 6.97
N CYS A 188 28.26 3.49 8.24
CA CYS A 188 27.19 3.94 9.12
C CYS A 188 27.70 5.06 10.04
N VAL A 189 27.27 6.30 9.80
CA VAL A 189 27.61 7.48 10.61
C VAL A 189 26.57 7.65 11.71
N VAL A 190 26.98 7.42 12.95
CA VAL A 190 26.09 7.33 14.10
C VAL A 190 26.36 8.46 15.09
N SER A 191 25.30 9.18 15.46
CA SER A 191 25.28 10.14 16.56
C SER A 191 25.24 9.46 17.92
N GLU A 192 25.55 10.22 18.97
CA GLU A 192 25.30 9.76 20.34
C GLU A 192 23.81 9.53 20.55
N ASP A 193 23.48 8.34 21.06
CA ASP A 193 22.10 7.96 21.34
C ASP A 193 21.92 7.87 22.86
N PRO A 194 21.51 8.97 23.52
CA PRO A 194 21.30 8.99 24.96
C PRO A 194 20.04 8.21 25.38
N VAL A 195 19.21 7.77 24.43
CA VAL A 195 17.97 7.03 24.69
C VAL A 195 18.23 5.52 24.71
N SER A 196 19.21 5.06 23.95
CA SER A 196 19.63 3.66 23.98
C SER A 196 20.29 3.28 25.32
N PRO A 197 20.03 2.08 25.86
CA PRO A 197 20.69 1.61 27.07
C PRO A 197 22.21 1.62 26.91
N LYS A 198 22.93 1.96 27.99
CA LYS A 198 24.39 2.02 27.98
C LYS A 198 24.98 0.71 27.43
N GLY A 199 25.87 0.83 26.45
CA GLY A 199 26.51 -0.31 25.78
C GLY A 199 25.67 -0.98 24.70
N ARG A 200 24.55 -0.39 24.27
CA ARG A 200 23.72 -0.90 23.16
C ARG A 200 23.58 0.13 22.06
N LEU A 201 23.57 -0.35 20.81
CA LEU A 201 23.10 0.42 19.66
C LEU A 201 21.57 0.39 19.62
N GLY A 202 20.96 1.51 19.21
CA GLY A 202 19.53 1.57 18.99
C GLY A 202 19.06 0.55 17.95
N LEU A 203 17.82 0.06 18.13
CA LEU A 203 17.25 -0.98 17.28
C LEU A 203 17.30 -0.67 15.76
N PRO A 204 17.00 0.56 15.30
CA PRO A 204 17.11 0.87 13.87
C PRO A 204 18.52 0.66 13.30
N LYS A 205 19.54 1.02 14.09
CA LYS A 205 20.95 0.93 13.71
C LYS A 205 21.38 -0.54 13.65
N SER A 206 21.00 -1.33 14.65
CA SER A 206 21.34 -2.76 14.67
C SER A 206 20.65 -3.55 13.56
N GLN A 207 19.41 -3.21 13.19
CA GLN A 207 18.70 -3.82 12.07
C GLN A 207 19.39 -3.56 10.73
N VAL A 208 19.78 -2.32 10.46
CA VAL A 208 20.53 -1.97 9.23
C VAL A 208 21.87 -2.68 9.19
N ILE A 209 22.63 -2.71 10.29
CA ILE A 209 23.90 -3.44 10.36
C ILE A 209 23.69 -4.93 10.10
N ARG A 210 22.64 -5.52 10.67
CA ARG A 210 22.31 -6.93 10.47
C ARG A 210 22.02 -7.22 9.01
N GLU A 211 21.19 -6.41 8.35
CA GLU A 211 20.87 -6.58 6.94
C GLU A 211 22.11 -6.41 6.04
N ILE A 212 23.03 -5.49 6.41
CA ILE A 212 24.31 -5.34 5.71
C ILE A 212 25.12 -6.65 5.73
N LEU A 213 25.21 -7.28 6.90
CA LEU A 213 25.93 -8.54 7.06
C LEU A 213 25.23 -9.71 6.36
N ASP A 214 23.90 -9.77 6.43
CA ASP A 214 23.11 -10.84 5.78
C ASP A 214 23.25 -10.79 4.24
N ALA A 215 23.39 -9.60 3.65
CA ALA A 215 23.69 -9.43 2.23
C ALA A 215 25.18 -9.70 1.87
N GLY A 216 26.03 -9.99 2.86
CA GLY A 216 27.46 -10.22 2.68
C GLY A 216 28.29 -8.93 2.47
N GLY A 217 27.76 -7.78 2.89
CA GLY A 217 28.46 -6.50 2.90
C GLY A 217 29.37 -6.34 4.14
N ILE A 218 30.21 -5.31 4.11
CA ILE A 218 31.12 -4.93 5.19
C ILE A 218 30.59 -3.65 5.82
N ALA A 219 30.04 -3.76 7.04
CA ALA A 219 29.57 -2.61 7.80
C ALA A 219 30.73 -1.97 8.59
N VAL A 220 30.95 -0.66 8.42
CA VAL A 220 31.82 0.15 9.28
C VAL A 220 31.04 1.26 9.95
N ILE A 221 31.17 1.35 11.27
CA ILE A 221 30.42 2.28 12.10
C ILE A 221 31.38 3.35 12.60
N VAL A 222 31.02 4.61 12.41
CA VAL A 222 31.85 5.76 12.76
C VAL A 222 31.01 6.85 13.44
N LYS A 223 31.64 7.69 14.25
CA LYS A 223 31.05 8.98 14.63
C LYS A 223 31.34 10.01 13.53
N GLU A 224 30.65 11.15 13.59
CA GLU A 224 30.81 12.26 12.63
C GLU A 224 32.29 12.69 12.47
N GLY A 225 33.06 12.77 13.57
CA GLY A 225 34.44 13.25 13.56
C GLY A 225 35.42 12.36 12.80
N GLU A 226 35.22 11.04 12.84
CA GLU A 226 36.10 10.05 12.22
C GLU A 226 35.72 9.72 10.77
N LEU A 227 34.62 10.28 10.26
CA LEU A 227 34.11 10.00 8.92
C LEU A 227 35.15 10.30 7.82
N TYR A 228 35.77 11.48 7.88
CA TYR A 228 36.75 11.91 6.88
C TYR A 228 37.97 10.97 6.84
N GLN A 229 38.47 10.57 8.02
CA GLN A 229 39.60 9.65 8.14
C GLN A 229 39.26 8.25 7.61
N THR A 230 38.04 7.79 7.88
CA THR A 230 37.56 6.48 7.43
C THR A 230 37.48 6.41 5.91
N ILE A 231 36.94 7.44 5.26
CA ILE A 231 36.81 7.49 3.80
C ILE A 231 38.17 7.64 3.14
N SER A 232 39.01 8.53 3.67
CA SER A 232 40.34 8.81 3.09
C SER A 232 41.32 7.65 3.29
N GLY A 233 41.16 6.88 4.37
CA GLY A 233 42.04 5.75 4.71
C GLY A 233 41.75 4.46 3.95
N HIS A 234 40.60 4.35 3.26
CA HIS A 234 40.25 3.15 2.50
C HIS A 234 40.57 3.30 1.02
N LYS A 235 41.21 2.26 0.46
CA LYS A 235 41.55 2.20 -0.98
C LYS A 235 40.32 2.11 -1.88
N ARG A 236 39.22 1.59 -1.35
CA ARG A 236 37.93 1.45 -2.06
C ARG A 236 36.94 2.45 -1.47
N ARG A 237 36.18 3.11 -2.34
CA ARG A 237 35.08 3.98 -1.92
C ARG A 237 33.95 3.13 -1.33
N PRO A 238 33.21 3.66 -0.33
CA PRO A 238 31.99 3.00 0.12
C PRO A 238 30.96 2.97 -1.00
N ALA A 239 30.23 1.85 -1.10
CA ALA A 239 29.08 1.74 -1.98
C ALA A 239 27.91 2.60 -1.48
N LEU A 240 27.77 2.66 -0.15
CA LEU A 240 26.72 3.41 0.52
C LEU A 240 27.21 4.02 1.83
N VAL A 241 26.77 5.24 2.10
CA VAL A 241 26.89 5.90 3.41
C VAL A 241 25.49 6.09 3.98
N ILE A 242 25.29 5.68 5.23
CA ILE A 242 24.03 5.80 5.97
C ILE A 242 24.30 6.64 7.21
N ALA A 243 23.62 7.77 7.37
CA ALA A 243 23.87 8.68 8.49
C ALA A 243 22.62 8.94 9.35
N ASP A 244 22.84 9.30 10.61
CA ASP A 244 21.80 9.92 11.44
C ASP A 244 21.43 11.32 10.90
N SER A 245 20.24 11.81 11.23
CA SER A 245 19.74 13.11 10.74
C SER A 245 20.54 14.31 11.27
N GLU A 246 21.11 14.22 12.47
CA GLU A 246 21.86 15.32 13.10
C GLU A 246 23.14 15.69 12.35
N PRO A 247 24.07 14.76 12.03
CA PRO A 247 25.32 15.07 11.33
C PRO A 247 25.16 15.23 9.81
N ILE A 248 23.93 15.23 9.28
CA ILE A 248 23.72 15.01 7.84
C ILE A 248 24.32 16.10 6.94
N LYS A 249 24.26 17.37 7.34
CA LYS A 249 24.79 18.49 6.53
C LYS A 249 26.32 18.37 6.38
N LYS A 250 27.01 18.17 7.51
CA LYS A 250 28.47 17.97 7.52
C LYS A 250 28.88 16.67 6.81
N THR A 251 28.06 15.63 6.93
CA THR A 251 28.26 14.38 6.20
C THR A 251 28.23 14.65 4.69
N ILE A 252 27.22 15.37 4.19
CA ILE A 252 27.12 15.73 2.76
C ILE A 252 28.36 16.50 2.27
N ASP A 253 28.94 17.38 3.10
CA ASP A 253 30.13 18.15 2.75
C ASP A 253 31.40 17.27 2.65
N ILE A 254 31.47 16.18 3.43
CA ILE A 254 32.60 15.24 3.45
C ILE A 254 32.47 14.18 2.35
N ILE A 255 31.26 13.70 2.06
CA ILE A 255 31.03 12.59 1.12
C ILE A 255 31.10 13.07 -0.34
N PRO A 256 31.91 12.45 -1.21
CA PRO A 256 31.90 12.72 -2.65
C PRO A 256 30.52 12.50 -3.29
N ARG A 257 30.18 13.30 -4.31
CA ARG A 257 28.85 13.26 -4.96
C ARG A 257 28.49 11.92 -5.60
N ASP A 258 29.49 11.18 -6.09
CA ASP A 258 29.34 9.89 -6.74
C ASP A 258 29.04 8.73 -5.77
N VAL A 259 29.40 8.88 -4.50
CA VAL A 259 29.08 7.89 -3.45
C VAL A 259 27.60 7.98 -3.09
N SER A 260 26.88 6.87 -2.96
CA SER A 260 25.48 6.91 -2.53
C SER A 260 25.38 7.29 -1.05
N LEU A 261 24.43 8.17 -0.70
CA LEU A 261 24.23 8.66 0.66
C LEU A 261 22.74 8.67 1.00
N THR A 262 22.38 8.14 2.17
CA THR A 262 21.03 8.22 2.72
C THR A 262 21.06 8.27 4.25
N THR A 263 19.90 8.20 4.91
CA THR A 263 19.78 8.25 6.37
C THR A 263 18.97 7.10 6.93
N PHE A 264 19.18 6.77 8.21
CA PHE A 264 18.38 5.75 8.90
C PHE A 264 16.87 6.05 8.81
N PRO A 265 16.38 7.28 9.08
CA PRO A 265 14.94 7.55 8.98
C PRO A 265 14.36 7.35 7.57
N ILE A 266 15.13 7.61 6.51
CA ILE A 266 14.67 7.39 5.12
C ILE A 266 14.63 5.89 4.79
N LEU A 267 15.62 5.11 5.23
CA LEU A 267 15.59 3.65 5.10
C LEU A 267 14.37 3.06 5.82
N PHE A 268 14.04 3.55 7.01
CA PHE A 268 12.85 3.12 7.74
C PHE A 268 11.55 3.62 7.12
N ALA A 269 11.54 4.82 6.52
CA ALA A 269 10.41 5.32 5.74
C ALA A 269 10.05 4.36 4.60
N ARG A 270 11.07 3.83 3.91
CA ARG A 270 10.93 2.81 2.87
C ARG A 270 10.53 1.45 3.44
N HIS A 271 11.22 0.98 4.46
CA HIS A 271 10.98 -0.34 5.05
C HIS A 271 9.60 -0.48 5.70
N LYS A 272 9.04 0.60 6.25
CA LYS A 272 7.70 0.59 6.88
C LYS A 272 6.59 1.17 6.00
N GLY A 273 6.91 1.96 4.98
CA GLY A 273 5.91 2.65 4.15
C GLY A 273 6.16 2.52 2.66
N ASN A 274 5.65 3.50 1.93
CA ASN A 274 5.86 3.70 0.49
C ASN A 274 6.73 4.95 0.31
N LEU A 275 8.03 4.77 0.01
CA LEU A 275 8.98 5.88 -0.06
C LEU A 275 8.60 6.91 -1.12
N GLU A 276 8.08 6.47 -2.27
CA GLU A 276 7.71 7.38 -3.36
C GLU A 276 6.60 8.34 -2.93
N GLN A 277 5.50 7.80 -2.39
CA GLN A 277 4.39 8.61 -1.87
C GLN A 277 4.85 9.55 -0.74
N LEU A 278 5.70 9.07 0.17
CA LEU A 278 6.21 9.89 1.26
C LEU A 278 7.14 11.03 0.78
N VAL A 279 7.90 10.81 -0.30
CA VAL A 279 8.72 11.84 -0.96
C VAL A 279 7.84 12.86 -1.69
N GLN A 280 6.77 12.41 -2.36
CA GLN A 280 5.79 13.30 -2.97
C GLN A 280 5.11 14.18 -1.90
N GLY A 281 4.70 13.60 -0.77
CA GLY A 281 4.17 14.36 0.36
C GLY A 281 5.18 15.34 0.96
N ALA A 282 6.47 14.99 1.02
CA ALA A 282 7.49 15.93 1.46
C ALA A 282 7.59 17.12 0.49
N ASN A 283 7.50 16.88 -0.81
CA ASN A 283 7.52 17.95 -1.81
C ASN A 283 6.26 18.84 -1.76
N ALA A 284 5.13 18.33 -1.26
CA ALA A 284 3.92 19.14 -1.08
C ALA A 284 4.10 20.30 -0.09
N ILE A 285 5.11 20.25 0.78
CA ILE A 285 5.48 21.36 1.69
C ILE A 285 5.74 22.67 0.93
N ASP A 286 6.25 22.60 -0.30
CA ASP A 286 6.54 23.79 -1.13
C ASP A 286 5.28 24.56 -1.52
N ASN A 287 4.12 23.90 -1.53
CA ASN A 287 2.87 24.45 -2.01
C ASN A 287 1.96 24.98 -0.89
N LEU A 288 2.39 24.88 0.38
CA LEU A 288 1.62 25.35 1.53
C LEU A 288 1.45 26.89 1.50
N GLN A 289 0.24 27.34 1.84
CA GLN A 289 -0.19 28.73 1.86
C GLN A 289 -0.62 29.16 3.28
N ASP A 290 -0.77 30.46 3.46
CA ASP A 290 -1.25 31.03 4.72
C ASP A 290 -2.67 30.53 5.03
N GLY A 291 -2.89 30.03 6.24
CA GLY A 291 -4.15 29.44 6.69
C GLY A 291 -4.33 27.95 6.38
N ASP A 292 -3.41 27.32 5.65
CA ASP A 292 -3.47 25.88 5.40
C ASP A 292 -3.30 25.08 6.70
N LYS A 293 -4.05 23.98 6.81
CA LYS A 293 -3.96 23.06 7.94
C LYS A 293 -3.01 21.89 7.64
N VAL A 294 -2.14 21.59 8.60
CA VAL A 294 -1.22 20.45 8.56
C VAL A 294 -1.46 19.57 9.79
N LEU A 295 -1.74 18.29 9.56
CA LEU A 295 -1.96 17.32 10.62
C LEU A 295 -0.65 16.63 10.98
N ILE A 296 -0.21 16.79 12.23
CA ILE A 296 0.92 16.07 12.81
C ILE A 296 0.40 14.80 13.51
N VAL A 297 0.93 13.64 13.16
CA VAL A 297 0.43 12.34 13.67
C VAL A 297 1.53 11.59 14.41
N GLU A 298 1.27 11.26 15.68
CA GLU A 298 2.09 10.38 16.50
C GLU A 298 1.38 9.07 16.78
N ALA A 299 1.86 7.97 16.19
CA ALA A 299 1.20 6.68 16.28
C ALA A 299 1.26 6.00 17.66
N CYS A 300 2.15 6.43 18.55
CA CYS A 300 2.38 5.76 19.84
C CYS A 300 2.51 6.77 20.97
N PRO A 301 1.86 6.53 22.13
CA PRO A 301 2.03 7.35 23.32
C PRO A 301 3.30 6.92 24.05
N HIS A 302 4.49 7.30 23.56
CA HIS A 302 5.75 7.00 24.26
C HIS A 302 6.73 8.20 24.26
N HIS A 303 7.16 8.49 25.49
CA HIS A 303 8.20 9.38 26.01
C HIS A 303 8.13 10.91 25.81
N PRO A 304 8.38 11.70 26.89
CA PRO A 304 8.37 13.18 26.90
C PRO A 304 9.30 13.89 25.90
N LYS A 305 10.29 13.21 25.32
CA LYS A 305 11.19 13.80 24.30
C LYS A 305 10.58 13.83 22.89
N ALA A 306 9.58 12.99 22.61
CA ALA A 306 8.87 12.99 21.32
C ALA A 306 7.92 14.20 21.22
N GLU A 307 7.39 14.66 22.36
CA GLU A 307 6.51 15.83 22.41
C GLU A 307 7.14 17.08 21.80
N ASP A 308 8.45 17.32 22.02
CA ASP A 308 9.16 18.45 21.40
C ASP A 308 9.39 18.26 19.89
N LEU A 309 9.62 17.03 19.43
CA LEU A 309 9.89 16.74 18.03
C LEU A 309 8.65 16.94 17.17
N GLY A 310 7.54 16.27 17.52
CA GLY A 310 6.29 16.32 16.78
C GLY A 310 5.55 17.65 16.96
N LYS A 311 5.40 18.15 18.19
CA LYS A 311 4.54 19.31 18.48
C LYS A 311 5.24 20.65 18.25
N GLU A 312 6.57 20.72 18.37
CA GLU A 312 7.30 21.99 18.28
C GLU A 312 8.30 22.03 17.12
N MET A 313 9.26 21.10 17.06
CA MET A 313 10.38 21.17 16.15
C MET A 313 9.97 21.04 14.68
N ILE A 314 9.10 20.08 14.35
CA ILE A 314 8.63 19.85 12.98
C ILE A 314 7.78 21.04 12.50
N PRO A 315 6.74 21.49 13.25
CA PRO A 315 6.01 22.71 12.92
C PRO A 315 6.91 23.94 12.74
N ALA A 316 7.85 24.19 13.67
CA ALA A 316 8.76 25.32 13.60
C ALA A 316 9.67 25.27 12.37
N ARG A 317 10.17 24.08 12.00
CA ARG A 317 10.99 23.88 10.80
C ARG A 317 10.18 24.13 9.52
N ILE A 318 8.97 23.57 9.43
CA ILE A 318 8.09 23.77 8.27
C ILE A 318 7.73 25.25 8.13
N ALA A 319 7.29 25.90 9.21
CA ALA A 319 6.95 27.32 9.21
C ALA A 319 8.16 28.20 8.86
N GLY A 320 9.36 27.89 9.37
CA GLY A 320 10.59 28.59 9.04
C GLY A 320 11.01 28.46 7.57
N TYR A 321 10.75 27.30 6.95
CA TYR A 321 11.02 27.04 5.54
C TYR A 321 10.04 27.76 4.62
N THR A 322 8.73 27.59 4.86
CA THR A 322 7.68 28.16 4.01
C THR A 322 7.55 29.67 4.21
N ARG A 323 7.88 30.17 5.41
CA ARG A 323 7.62 31.56 5.85
C ARG A 323 6.14 31.93 5.73
N ARG A 324 5.26 30.95 6.02
CA ARG A 324 3.80 31.07 5.97
C ARG A 324 3.18 30.85 7.34
N GLU A 325 1.99 31.41 7.54
CA GLU A 325 1.16 31.17 8.73
C GLU A 325 0.37 29.88 8.56
N ILE A 326 1.00 28.75 8.90
CA ILE A 326 0.40 27.41 8.81
C ILE A 326 -0.28 27.04 10.13
N ILE A 327 -1.46 26.44 10.05
CA ILE A 327 -2.20 25.93 11.20
C ILE A 327 -1.80 24.48 11.43
N PHE A 328 -1.17 24.18 12.57
CA PHE A 328 -0.77 22.82 12.93
C PHE A 328 -1.75 22.22 13.93
N GLU A 329 -2.26 21.03 13.62
CA GLU A 329 -3.07 20.23 14.53
C GLU A 329 -2.33 18.93 14.84
N SER A 330 -2.43 18.42 16.06
CA SER A 330 -1.72 17.21 16.47
C SER A 330 -2.69 16.12 16.89
N LYS A 331 -2.45 14.89 16.43
CA LYS A 331 -3.15 13.68 16.85
C LYS A 331 -2.17 12.64 17.35
N THR A 332 -2.42 12.14 18.56
CA THR A 332 -1.66 11.02 19.14
C THR A 332 -2.56 9.79 19.25
N GLY A 333 -2.01 8.61 18.97
CA GLY A 333 -2.69 7.32 19.12
C GLY A 333 -3.02 6.62 17.79
N CYS A 334 -4.04 5.77 17.84
CA CYS A 334 -4.40 4.89 16.75
C CYS A 334 -5.17 5.62 15.64
N GLY A 335 -4.72 5.46 14.39
CA GLY A 335 -5.44 5.89 13.18
C GLY A 335 -5.41 7.39 12.87
N LEU A 336 -5.84 7.73 11.65
CA LEU A 336 -6.02 9.11 11.18
C LEU A 336 -7.43 9.62 11.53
N PRO A 337 -7.71 10.93 11.48
CA PRO A 337 -9.08 11.44 11.37
C PRO A 337 -9.78 10.87 10.14
N LEU A 338 -11.11 10.82 10.21
CA LEU A 338 -11.96 10.20 9.19
C LEU A 338 -12.04 11.05 7.93
N ASP A 339 -12.23 12.33 8.16
CA ASP A 339 -12.20 13.36 7.15
C ASP A 339 -10.84 14.03 7.24
N LEU A 340 -10.07 13.90 6.17
CA LEU A 340 -8.79 14.57 6.01
C LEU A 340 -8.90 15.78 5.08
N ALA A 341 -10.07 16.07 4.51
CA ALA A 341 -10.23 17.05 3.43
C ALA A 341 -9.85 18.48 3.84
N GLU A 342 -9.91 18.79 5.14
CA GLU A 342 -9.47 20.09 5.67
C GLU A 342 -7.95 20.26 5.72
N TYR A 343 -7.19 19.16 5.70
CA TYR A 343 -5.74 19.18 5.77
C TYR A 343 -5.10 19.19 4.37
N LYS A 344 -4.04 19.99 4.21
CA LYS A 344 -3.21 20.00 2.99
C LYS A 344 -2.05 19.04 3.03
N LEU A 345 -1.67 18.59 4.23
CA LEU A 345 -0.56 17.67 4.43
C LEU A 345 -0.74 16.93 5.76
N VAL A 346 -0.43 15.64 5.73
CA VAL A 346 -0.24 14.82 6.94
C VAL A 346 1.25 14.57 7.14
N VAL A 347 1.77 14.89 8.32
CA VAL A 347 3.15 14.60 8.70
C VAL A 347 3.16 13.58 9.82
N HIS A 348 3.49 12.34 9.47
CA HIS A 348 3.47 11.20 10.36
C HIS A 348 4.82 10.99 11.07
N CYS A 349 4.82 10.42 12.27
CA CYS A 349 6.04 9.98 12.93
C CYS A 349 6.74 8.84 12.17
N GLY A 350 7.95 8.45 12.59
CA GLY A 350 8.71 7.36 11.96
C GLY A 350 8.10 5.96 12.13
N ALA A 351 6.96 5.82 12.83
CA ALA A 351 6.24 4.57 13.04
C ALA A 351 7.11 3.44 13.65
N CYS A 352 8.08 3.79 14.50
CA CYS A 352 9.09 2.85 15.02
C CYS A 352 8.49 1.66 15.78
N MET A 353 7.35 1.85 16.46
CA MET A 353 6.64 0.82 17.24
C MET A 353 5.39 0.29 16.51
N GLN A 354 5.25 0.54 15.21
CA GLN A 354 4.09 0.10 14.42
C GLN A 354 4.49 -0.98 13.40
N GLU A 355 3.51 -1.80 13.03
CA GLU A 355 3.69 -2.75 11.94
C GLU A 355 3.70 -2.02 10.59
N ARG A 356 4.32 -2.65 9.59
CA ARG A 356 4.35 -2.10 8.21
C ARG A 356 2.94 -1.95 7.65
N ALA A 357 2.07 -2.93 7.92
CA ALA A 357 0.69 -2.92 7.44
C ALA A 357 -0.10 -1.69 7.94
N ASP A 358 0.09 -1.29 9.20
CA ASP A 358 -0.55 -0.10 9.76
C ASP A 358 -0.13 1.19 9.05
N MET A 359 1.17 1.34 8.79
CA MET A 359 1.69 2.52 8.12
C MET A 359 1.21 2.58 6.67
N LEU A 360 1.20 1.45 5.95
CA LEU A 360 0.69 1.36 4.59
C LEU A 360 -0.82 1.68 4.53
N ARG A 361 -1.62 1.24 5.51
CA ARG A 361 -3.03 1.62 5.61
C ARG A 361 -3.22 3.13 5.72
N ARG A 362 -2.48 3.77 6.62
CA ARG A 362 -2.53 5.24 6.78
C ARG A 362 -2.14 5.97 5.49
N ILE A 363 -1.13 5.48 4.79
CA ILE A 363 -0.71 6.06 3.50
C ILE A 363 -1.83 5.91 2.46
N ARG A 364 -2.45 4.73 2.36
CA ARG A 364 -3.60 4.51 1.46
C ARG A 364 -4.80 5.39 1.82
N ASP A 365 -5.08 5.59 3.10
CA ASP A 365 -6.19 6.44 3.52
C ASP A 365 -5.98 7.91 3.14
N CYS A 366 -4.74 8.40 3.26
CA CYS A 366 -4.34 9.70 2.75
C CYS A 366 -4.47 9.79 1.23
N ASP A 367 -3.98 8.79 0.49
CA ASP A 367 -4.05 8.73 -0.97
C ASP A 367 -5.50 8.72 -1.49
N ARG A 368 -6.37 7.92 -0.86
CA ARG A 368 -7.82 7.84 -1.15
C ARG A 368 -8.53 9.18 -0.96
N GLN A 369 -8.11 9.97 0.01
CA GLN A 369 -8.67 11.30 0.27
C GLN A 369 -7.92 12.42 -0.46
N HIS A 370 -6.94 12.07 -1.30
CA HIS A 370 -6.08 12.99 -2.03
C HIS A 370 -5.34 13.98 -1.13
N VAL A 371 -4.97 13.54 0.08
CA VAL A 371 -4.19 14.33 1.03
C VAL A 371 -2.76 13.81 1.04
N PRO A 372 -1.76 14.61 0.66
CA PRO A 372 -0.37 14.20 0.71
C PRO A 372 0.05 13.79 2.12
N ILE A 373 0.86 12.73 2.22
CA ILE A 373 1.42 12.24 3.49
C ILE A 373 2.94 12.14 3.38
N THR A 374 3.64 12.58 4.42
CA THR A 374 5.07 12.36 4.59
C THR A 374 5.39 11.95 6.03
N ASN A 375 6.67 11.76 6.35
CA ASN A 375 7.11 11.53 7.71
C ASN A 375 8.14 12.56 8.19
N TYR A 376 8.45 12.54 9.50
CA TYR A 376 9.41 13.48 10.09
C TYR A 376 10.78 13.48 9.40
N GLY A 377 11.32 12.31 9.07
CA GLY A 377 12.63 12.21 8.42
C GLY A 377 12.67 12.89 7.05
N LEU A 378 11.65 12.65 6.22
CA LEU A 378 11.55 13.21 4.87
C LEU A 378 11.14 14.68 4.89
N ALA A 379 10.26 15.10 5.80
CA ALA A 379 9.92 16.51 6.01
C ALA A 379 11.13 17.34 6.43
N VAL A 380 11.93 16.83 7.37
CA VAL A 380 13.19 17.47 7.79
C VAL A 380 14.17 17.54 6.62
N ALA A 381 14.36 16.44 5.89
CA ALA A 381 15.24 16.43 4.72
C ALA A 381 14.78 17.43 3.63
N LYS A 382 13.47 17.61 3.46
CA LYS A 382 12.91 18.62 2.55
C LYS A 382 13.28 20.03 2.98
N VAL A 383 12.93 20.38 4.22
CA VAL A 383 13.17 21.70 4.81
C VAL A 383 14.67 22.04 4.84
N ASP A 384 15.53 21.06 5.11
CA ASP A 384 16.98 21.24 5.12
C ASP A 384 17.61 21.27 3.72
N GLY A 385 16.82 21.06 2.65
CA GLY A 385 17.30 21.05 1.27
C GLY A 385 18.14 19.82 0.90
N THR A 386 18.12 18.77 1.71
CA THR A 386 18.91 17.55 1.52
C THR A 386 18.12 16.40 0.89
N LEU A 387 16.79 16.49 0.82
CA LEU A 387 15.88 15.44 0.34
C LEU A 387 16.35 14.78 -0.95
N LYS A 388 16.56 15.57 -2.02
CA LYS A 388 16.96 15.06 -3.33
C LYS A 388 18.23 14.21 -3.27
N ARG A 389 19.21 14.61 -2.47
CA ARG A 389 20.49 13.89 -2.32
C ARG A 389 20.30 12.58 -1.56
N LEU A 390 19.48 12.59 -0.52
CA LEU A 390 19.30 11.45 0.37
C LEU A 390 18.37 10.37 -0.20
N THR A 391 17.50 10.75 -1.14
CA THR A 391 16.59 9.83 -1.82
C THR A 391 17.10 9.37 -3.18
N GLU A 392 18.11 10.04 -3.73
CA GLU A 392 18.77 9.67 -4.98
C GLU A 392 19.07 8.16 -5.10
N PRO A 393 19.66 7.48 -4.09
CA PRO A 393 20.04 6.07 -4.22
C PRO A 393 18.88 5.13 -4.55
N PHE A 394 17.65 5.47 -4.15
CA PHE A 394 16.46 4.63 -4.37
C PHE A 394 15.81 4.85 -5.74
N PHE A 395 16.16 5.94 -6.42
CA PHE A 395 15.57 6.35 -7.69
C PHE A 395 16.60 6.42 -8.84
N LYS A 396 17.86 6.01 -8.60
CA LYS A 396 18.95 6.05 -9.60
C LYS A 396 18.60 5.24 -10.85
N ASP A 397 18.09 4.02 -10.67
CA ASP A 397 17.73 3.15 -11.79
C ASP A 397 16.54 3.71 -12.60
N GLU A 398 15.63 4.47 -11.96
CA GLU A 398 14.49 5.09 -12.63
C GLU A 398 14.88 6.18 -13.61
N ALA A 399 15.96 6.93 -13.34
CA ALA A 399 16.41 8.02 -14.19
C ALA A 399 17.14 7.51 -15.45
N GLU A 400 17.84 6.38 -15.36
CA GLU A 400 18.45 5.70 -16.51
C GLU A 400 17.42 4.89 -17.31
N GLU A 401 16.50 4.16 -16.68
CA GLU A 401 15.46 3.41 -17.42
C GLU A 401 14.30 4.27 -17.94
N ARG A 402 13.99 5.45 -17.36
CA ARG A 402 13.05 6.41 -17.99
C ARG A 402 13.55 6.88 -19.37
N LYS A 403 14.87 6.87 -19.61
CA LYS A 403 15.42 7.11 -20.95
C LYS A 403 15.18 5.92 -21.89
N GLU A 404 15.16 4.69 -21.38
CA GLU A 404 14.89 3.47 -22.16
C GLU A 404 13.40 3.24 -22.48
N LEU A 405 12.47 3.80 -21.71
CA LEU A 405 11.00 3.66 -21.89
C LEU A 405 10.38 4.66 -22.90
N THR A 406 11.17 5.24 -23.80
CA THR A 406 10.77 6.35 -24.70
C THR A 406 9.95 5.96 -25.95
N GLY A 407 9.40 4.74 -26.01
CA GLY A 407 8.54 4.29 -27.11
C GLY A 407 7.14 4.89 -27.10
N LYS A 408 6.60 5.22 -28.30
CA LYS A 408 5.20 5.63 -28.48
C LYS A 408 4.28 4.41 -28.64
N ILE A 409 3.13 4.44 -27.97
CA ILE A 409 2.07 3.44 -28.07
C ILE A 409 0.73 4.09 -28.34
N ASN A 410 -0.18 3.33 -28.95
CA ASN A 410 -1.59 3.71 -29.04
C ASN A 410 -2.35 3.00 -27.92
N VAL A 411 -3.22 3.73 -27.23
CA VAL A 411 -4.14 3.18 -26.25
C VAL A 411 -5.58 3.34 -26.76
N PHE A 412 -6.34 2.25 -26.75
CA PHE A 412 -7.76 2.22 -27.13
C PHE A 412 -8.62 1.80 -25.94
N ARG A 413 -9.84 2.33 -25.84
CA ARG A 413 -10.76 2.06 -24.74
C ARG A 413 -12.00 1.33 -25.24
N GLY A 414 -12.44 0.28 -24.54
CA GLY A 414 -13.66 -0.44 -24.89
C GLY A 414 -14.93 0.28 -24.41
N SER A 415 -16.02 0.24 -25.18
CA SER A 415 -17.30 0.84 -24.80
C SER A 415 -17.98 0.10 -23.63
N ASN A 416 -17.78 -1.22 -23.52
CA ASN A 416 -18.37 -2.05 -22.46
C ASN A 416 -17.66 -1.97 -21.10
N SER A 417 -16.43 -1.44 -21.03
CA SER A 417 -15.71 -1.32 -19.76
C SER A 417 -14.78 -0.11 -19.76
N GLN A 418 -15.19 0.93 -19.04
CA GLN A 418 -14.45 2.16 -18.87
C GLN A 418 -13.03 1.97 -18.28
N ALA A 419 -12.75 0.81 -17.68
CA ALA A 419 -11.46 0.48 -17.09
C ALA A 419 -10.55 -0.33 -18.03
N MET A 420 -11.08 -0.92 -19.09
CA MET A 420 -10.30 -1.82 -19.95
C MET A 420 -9.73 -1.06 -21.14
N HIS A 421 -8.43 -1.27 -21.36
CA HIS A 421 -7.68 -0.61 -22.41
C HIS A 421 -6.88 -1.65 -23.21
N LEU A 422 -6.78 -1.40 -24.50
CA LEU A 422 -5.92 -2.12 -25.43
C LEU A 422 -4.72 -1.24 -25.75
N VAL A 423 -3.52 -1.77 -25.52
CA VAL A 423 -2.25 -1.14 -25.85
C VAL A 423 -1.65 -1.85 -27.05
N VAL A 424 -1.30 -1.07 -28.07
CA VAL A 424 -0.59 -1.58 -29.25
C VAL A 424 0.56 -0.64 -29.63
N PRO A 425 1.55 -1.12 -30.39
CA PRO A 425 2.57 -0.28 -31.00
C PRO A 425 1.92 0.85 -31.82
N ALA A 426 2.58 2.01 -31.88
CA ALA A 426 2.06 3.19 -32.59
C ALA A 426 1.69 2.92 -34.08
N GLU A 427 2.32 1.92 -34.69
CA GLU A 427 2.18 1.52 -36.09
C GLU A 427 0.98 0.59 -36.34
N ILE A 428 0.42 -0.01 -35.29
CA ILE A 428 -0.67 -0.99 -35.38
C ILE A 428 -2.02 -0.30 -35.11
N HIS A 429 -2.97 -0.53 -36.01
CA HIS A 429 -4.37 -0.14 -35.85
C HIS A 429 -5.18 -1.29 -35.25
N PRO A 430 -6.21 -1.00 -34.44
CA PRO A 430 -6.96 -2.02 -33.71
C PRO A 430 -7.59 -3.05 -34.67
N GLU A 431 -8.06 -2.62 -35.84
CA GLU A 431 -8.60 -3.49 -36.90
C GLU A 431 -7.64 -4.61 -37.37
N LYS A 432 -6.32 -4.43 -37.16
CA LYS A 432 -5.29 -5.42 -37.52
C LYS A 432 -4.83 -6.29 -36.34
N ALA A 433 -5.26 -5.96 -35.11
CA ALA A 433 -4.79 -6.58 -33.87
C ALA A 433 -5.83 -7.46 -33.18
N VAL A 434 -7.10 -7.47 -33.64
CA VAL A 434 -8.20 -8.14 -32.92
C VAL A 434 -8.71 -9.39 -33.66
N PRO A 435 -8.54 -10.61 -33.11
CA PRO A 435 -9.27 -11.81 -33.53
C PRO A 435 -10.78 -11.69 -33.29
N PHE A 436 -11.59 -12.35 -34.14
CA PHE A 436 -13.06 -12.30 -34.16
C PHE A 436 -13.76 -12.51 -32.78
N ASN A 437 -13.13 -13.24 -31.85
CA ASN A 437 -13.67 -13.52 -30.51
C ASN A 437 -13.59 -12.35 -29.52
N LEU A 438 -12.77 -11.33 -29.80
CA LEU A 438 -12.53 -10.19 -28.90
C LEU A 438 -13.55 -9.04 -29.08
N MET A 439 -14.22 -8.93 -30.23
CA MET A 439 -15.33 -7.98 -30.43
C MET A 439 -16.51 -8.26 -29.49
N TYR A 440 -16.68 -9.52 -29.06
CA TYR A 440 -17.77 -9.93 -28.18
C TYR A 440 -17.62 -9.39 -26.74
N LEU A 441 -16.39 -9.16 -26.27
CA LEU A 441 -16.11 -8.63 -24.93
C LEU A 441 -16.22 -7.10 -24.86
N PHE A 442 -15.91 -6.40 -25.95
CA PHE A 442 -15.71 -4.95 -25.93
C PHE A 442 -16.78 -4.14 -26.63
N GLY A 443 -17.67 -4.76 -27.42
CA GLY A 443 -18.59 -4.01 -28.28
C GLY A 443 -17.82 -3.15 -29.31
N ASP A 444 -18.47 -2.14 -29.89
CA ASP A 444 -17.78 -1.14 -30.71
C ASP A 444 -16.71 -0.45 -29.86
N ILE A 445 -15.43 -0.56 -30.23
CA ILE A 445 -14.32 0.11 -29.53
C ILE A 445 -14.43 1.60 -29.85
N GLU A 446 -14.68 2.45 -28.86
CA GLU A 446 -14.54 3.90 -29.04
C GLU A 446 -13.05 4.23 -29.19
N VAL A 447 -12.67 4.53 -30.42
CA VAL A 447 -11.28 4.81 -30.80
C VAL A 447 -10.92 6.24 -30.40
N THR A 448 -10.83 6.52 -29.10
CA THR A 448 -10.09 7.71 -28.64
C THR A 448 -8.60 7.44 -28.82
N LYS A 449 -8.06 7.84 -29.98
CA LYS A 449 -6.64 7.68 -30.33
C LYS A 449 -5.80 8.67 -29.53
N GLU A 450 -5.24 8.23 -28.41
CA GLU A 450 -4.17 8.96 -27.74
C GLU A 450 -2.83 8.28 -28.01
N GLN A 451 -1.92 9.02 -28.64
CA GLN A 451 -0.52 8.62 -28.75
C GLN A 451 0.20 9.05 -27.49
N ILE A 452 0.48 8.11 -26.61
CA ILE A 452 1.18 8.36 -25.36
C ILE A 452 2.48 7.57 -25.30
N GLY A 453 3.40 7.99 -24.44
CA GLY A 453 4.59 7.21 -24.11
C GLY A 453 4.27 6.13 -23.08
N PHE A 454 5.07 5.05 -23.03
CA PHE A 454 4.95 4.05 -21.96
C PHE A 454 5.05 4.69 -20.56
N ALA A 455 5.92 5.68 -20.40
CA ALA A 455 6.08 6.44 -19.16
C ALA A 455 4.86 7.28 -18.77
N SER A 456 3.94 7.53 -19.70
CA SER A 456 2.68 8.26 -19.49
C SER A 456 1.52 7.34 -19.12
N LEU A 457 1.72 6.02 -19.15
CA LEU A 457 0.71 5.08 -18.66
C LEU A 457 0.55 5.23 -17.15
N PRO A 458 -0.68 5.22 -16.63
CA PRO A 458 -0.94 5.51 -15.22
C PRO A 458 -0.61 4.32 -14.27
N PHE A 459 0.31 3.44 -14.66
CA PHE A 459 0.78 2.28 -13.90
C PHE A 459 2.11 2.56 -13.21
N ALA A 460 2.35 1.90 -12.08
CA ALA A 460 3.70 1.78 -11.52
C ALA A 460 4.66 1.13 -12.55
N ARG A 461 5.96 1.44 -12.44
CA ARG A 461 7.01 1.04 -13.41
C ARG A 461 7.02 -0.47 -13.72
N GLY A 462 6.81 -1.32 -12.71
CA GLY A 462 6.71 -2.77 -12.92
C GLY A 462 5.51 -3.19 -13.78
N GLY A 463 4.39 -2.46 -13.67
CA GLY A 463 3.24 -2.61 -14.56
C GLY A 463 3.54 -2.12 -15.98
N GLN A 464 4.20 -0.96 -16.11
CA GLN A 464 4.60 -0.40 -17.42
C GLN A 464 5.56 -1.35 -18.17
N GLN A 465 6.54 -1.96 -17.49
CA GLN A 465 7.45 -2.95 -18.07
C GLN A 465 6.72 -4.23 -18.49
N LYS A 466 5.77 -4.72 -17.69
CA LYS A 466 4.93 -5.88 -18.06
C LYS A 466 4.10 -5.60 -19.32
N ILE A 467 3.52 -4.41 -19.44
CA ILE A 467 2.78 -3.99 -20.64
C ILE A 467 3.75 -3.93 -21.83
N ARG A 468 4.91 -3.29 -21.67
CA ARG A 468 5.92 -3.20 -22.74
C ARG A 468 6.37 -4.57 -23.23
N LYS A 469 6.77 -5.45 -22.31
CA LYS A 469 7.21 -6.81 -22.62
C LYS A 469 6.10 -7.60 -23.33
N SER A 470 4.86 -7.50 -22.85
CA SER A 470 3.71 -8.14 -23.49
C SER A 470 3.47 -7.63 -24.91
N VAL A 471 3.56 -6.31 -25.11
CA VAL A 471 3.45 -5.68 -26.44
C VAL A 471 4.60 -6.06 -27.38
N GLU A 472 5.84 -6.14 -26.87
CA GLU A 472 7.00 -6.58 -27.66
C GLU A 472 6.92 -8.06 -28.04
N GLU A 473 6.41 -8.91 -27.14
CA GLU A 473 6.29 -10.36 -27.35
C GLU A 473 5.09 -10.74 -28.24
N HIS A 474 3.95 -10.07 -28.07
CA HIS A 474 2.66 -10.49 -28.68
C HIS A 474 2.09 -9.46 -29.66
N GLY A 475 2.71 -8.30 -29.80
CA GLY A 475 2.24 -7.21 -30.67
C GLY A 475 1.07 -6.38 -30.09
N TYR A 476 0.49 -6.80 -28.96
CA TYR A 476 -0.55 -6.06 -28.24
C TYR A 476 -0.61 -6.49 -26.77
N CYS A 477 -1.30 -5.70 -25.95
CA CYS A 477 -1.55 -6.03 -24.56
C CYS A 477 -2.90 -5.46 -24.11
N PHE A 478 -3.67 -6.26 -23.37
CA PHE A 478 -4.84 -5.74 -22.67
C PHE A 478 -4.43 -5.31 -21.25
N TYR A 479 -4.96 -4.20 -20.76
CA TYR A 479 -4.84 -3.85 -19.36
C TYR A 479 -6.18 -3.39 -18.78
N LYS A 480 -6.40 -3.74 -17.52
CA LYS A 480 -7.52 -3.27 -16.72
C LYS A 480 -7.02 -2.25 -15.71
N TRP A 481 -7.59 -1.07 -15.76
CA TRP A 481 -7.40 -0.01 -14.78
C TRP A 481 -8.12 -0.34 -13.46
N PRO A 482 -7.48 -0.15 -12.30
CA PRO A 482 -6.04 0.02 -12.08
C PRO A 482 -5.31 -1.34 -11.99
N GLY A 483 -4.12 -1.44 -12.57
CA GLY A 483 -3.09 -2.40 -12.14
C GLY A 483 -2.99 -3.77 -12.84
N ARG A 484 -3.98 -4.24 -13.61
CA ARG A 484 -3.92 -5.62 -14.16
C ARG A 484 -3.58 -5.67 -15.64
N VAL A 485 -2.40 -6.18 -15.97
CA VAL A 485 -2.03 -6.60 -17.32
C VAL A 485 -2.72 -7.93 -17.61
N LEU A 486 -3.55 -7.96 -18.64
CA LEU A 486 -4.19 -9.17 -19.15
C LEU A 486 -3.39 -9.56 -20.41
N GLY A 487 -2.84 -10.76 -20.42
CA GLY A 487 -2.02 -11.26 -21.53
C GLY A 487 -2.76 -11.21 -22.88
N ALA A 488 -2.02 -11.50 -23.95
CA ALA A 488 -2.56 -11.56 -25.30
C ALA A 488 -3.73 -12.54 -25.43
N ASP A 489 -3.65 -13.63 -24.67
CA ASP A 489 -4.75 -14.53 -24.40
C ASP A 489 -5.45 -14.02 -23.14
N LEU A 490 -6.75 -13.70 -23.24
CA LEU A 490 -7.62 -13.44 -22.08
C LEU A 490 -7.79 -14.68 -21.16
N GLY A 491 -6.80 -15.58 -21.12
CA GLY A 491 -6.73 -16.91 -20.50
C GLY A 491 -6.79 -16.87 -18.98
N GLY A 492 -7.96 -16.48 -18.50
CA GLY A 492 -8.39 -16.41 -17.11
C GLY A 492 -9.75 -15.72 -16.96
N LEU A 493 -10.24 -15.07 -18.03
CA LEU A 493 -11.63 -14.62 -18.20
C LEU A 493 -12.44 -15.54 -19.13
N LEU A 494 -11.77 -16.44 -19.86
CA LEU A 494 -12.35 -17.33 -20.85
C LEU A 494 -11.83 -18.77 -20.68
N ASP A 495 -11.87 -19.33 -19.47
CA ASP A 495 -11.99 -20.79 -19.38
C ASP A 495 -13.48 -21.10 -19.52
N PRO A 496 -13.96 -21.57 -20.70
CA PRO A 496 -15.20 -22.31 -20.73
C PRO A 496 -15.00 -23.57 -19.89
N ASP A 497 -16.03 -23.95 -19.14
CA ASP A 497 -16.08 -25.14 -18.31
C ASP A 497 -15.15 -26.27 -18.79
N GLU A 498 -14.08 -26.55 -18.04
CA GLU A 498 -13.41 -27.85 -18.08
C GLU A 498 -14.35 -28.88 -17.44
N ASN A 499 -15.41 -29.21 -18.17
CA ASN A 499 -16.24 -30.41 -18.04
C ASN A 499 -17.00 -30.60 -19.35
N THR A 500 -16.26 -30.94 -20.40
CA THR A 500 -16.78 -31.74 -21.50
C THR A 500 -15.63 -32.57 -22.06
N GLU A 501 -15.41 -33.72 -21.43
CA GLU A 501 -15.09 -35.02 -22.04
C GLU A 501 -14.49 -35.98 -20.99
N ALA A 502 -15.36 -36.80 -20.40
CA ALA A 502 -15.19 -38.24 -20.18
C ALA A 502 -16.55 -38.85 -19.80
#